data_AF-A0A2G9YF36-F1
#
_entry.id   AF-A0A2G9YF36-F1
#
_cell.length_a   1.000
_cell.length_b   1.000
_cell.length_c   1.000
_cell.angle_alpha   90.00
_cell.angle_beta   90.00
_cell.angle_gamma   90.00
#
_symmetry.space_group_name_H-M   'P 1'
#
loop_
_entity.id
_entity.type
_entity.pdbx_description
1 polymer ?
#
loop_
_entity_poly.entity_id
_entity_poly.type
_entity_poly.pdbx_seq_one_letter_code
_entity_poly.pdbx_strand_id
1 'polypeptide(L)'
;MSEILREKISEQNESEKEKFYPIGSGKEGEPKETLPAIEVKNEVSWINPRFPRLPFDLKEGKPTKLGLFLTPEKEPKKAYPLKILGEHYRSALLGQVIFQDGEGRLYRDIDLKGAGYIDEFGKGMGKVEPRGKKEACGILDEPYVLSAIEMCEKFLKMGIRTERYLAIIQLKEIVNKNGKKITIKEAKERGMIPENINPVLGLRAFGIKARIGNADPTTLEDARKMVAQELGIKNEEFPLENYFEWYVKIMGQNIGLMHKNKYYHNYLGGHNLTLDCRIVDLDSVCGFHFLKKEKKEKKIEEDYYYALGYGLHYLYEKIESSSPKIKDFFHYKKLFKQAYVESLGYRPNFLNKENGD
;
A
#
# COMPACT_ATOMS: atom_id res chain seq x y z
N MET A 1 -19.26 -10.76 -19.84
CA MET A 1 -19.95 -10.67 -18.54
C MET A 1 -21.35 -11.22 -18.79
N SER A 2 -21.70 -12.39 -18.23
CA SER A 2 -22.99 -13.02 -18.53
C SER A 2 -24.14 -12.13 -18.04
N GLU A 3 -25.23 -12.12 -18.79
CA GLU A 3 -26.46 -11.36 -18.50
C GLU A 3 -27.01 -11.67 -17.09
N ILE A 4 -26.80 -12.91 -16.65
CA ILE A 4 -27.11 -13.43 -15.30
C ILE A 4 -26.35 -12.67 -14.19
N LEU A 5 -25.14 -12.15 -14.46
CA LEU A 5 -24.38 -11.36 -13.50
C LEU A 5 -24.89 -9.91 -13.40
N ARG A 6 -25.56 -9.40 -14.45
CA ARG A 6 -26.12 -8.03 -14.47
C ARG A 6 -27.49 -7.95 -13.79
N GLU A 7 -28.32 -8.98 -13.93
CA GLU A 7 -29.64 -9.02 -13.27
C GLU A 7 -29.52 -9.20 -11.75
N LYS A 8 -28.57 -10.01 -11.27
CA LYS A 8 -28.31 -10.16 -9.82
C LYS A 8 -27.80 -8.89 -9.13
N ILE A 9 -27.13 -8.00 -9.86
CA ILE A 9 -26.66 -6.70 -9.35
C ILE A 9 -27.82 -5.68 -9.27
N SER A 10 -28.90 -5.88 -10.01
CA SER A 10 -30.04 -4.96 -10.07
C SER A 10 -31.09 -5.23 -8.98
N GLU A 11 -31.28 -6.49 -8.58
CA GLU A 11 -32.33 -6.87 -7.60
C GLU A 11 -31.88 -6.83 -6.13
N GLN A 12 -30.59 -6.62 -5.83
CA GLN A 12 -30.08 -6.54 -4.45
C GLN A 12 -30.09 -5.14 -3.83
N ASN A 13 -30.66 -4.13 -4.50
CA ASN A 13 -30.58 -2.72 -4.05
C ASN A 13 -31.66 -2.25 -3.07
N GLU A 14 -32.60 -3.09 -2.61
CA GLU A 14 -33.65 -2.61 -1.67
C GLU A 14 -33.93 -3.46 -0.43
N SER A 15 -33.24 -4.58 -0.18
CA SER A 15 -33.42 -5.32 1.07
C SER A 15 -32.13 -5.97 1.56
N GLU A 16 -31.43 -5.28 2.47
CA GLU A 16 -30.99 -5.79 3.78
C GLU A 16 -29.82 -4.95 4.30
N LYS A 17 -30.12 -4.14 5.32
CA LYS A 17 -29.11 -3.58 6.23
C LYS A 17 -28.58 -4.71 7.13
N GLU A 18 -27.78 -5.61 6.60
CA GLU A 18 -26.87 -6.38 7.45
C GLU A 18 -25.55 -5.63 7.53
N LYS A 19 -25.37 -4.85 8.61
CA LYS A 19 -24.06 -4.33 9.00
C LYS A 19 -23.16 -5.50 9.43
N PHE A 20 -22.53 -6.17 8.48
CA PHE A 20 -21.42 -7.06 8.81
C PHE A 20 -20.15 -6.25 9.10
N TYR A 21 -19.82 -6.11 10.37
CA TYR A 21 -18.45 -5.94 10.86
C TYR A 21 -18.36 -6.74 12.17
N PRO A 22 -17.48 -7.76 12.33
CA PRO A 22 -16.16 -8.02 11.71
C PRO A 22 -16.11 -9.38 10.94
N ILE A 23 -15.07 -9.75 10.17
CA ILE A 23 -13.85 -10.45 10.64
C ILE A 23 -12.59 -9.98 9.88
N GLY A 24 -11.65 -9.52 10.69
CA GLY A 24 -10.22 -9.40 10.43
C GLY A 24 -9.66 -8.96 11.76
N SER A 25 -9.57 -9.87 12.74
CA SER A 25 -9.20 -9.57 14.13
C SER A 25 -7.78 -8.98 14.27
N GLY A 26 -7.10 -8.75 13.15
CA GLY A 26 -5.69 -8.49 13.09
C GLY A 26 -4.83 -9.61 13.68
N LYS A 27 -5.41 -10.81 13.87
CA LYS A 27 -4.69 -12.00 14.36
C LYS A 27 -4.22 -12.93 13.25
N GLU A 28 -4.78 -12.83 12.05
CA GLU A 28 -4.43 -13.70 10.94
C GLU A 28 -3.45 -12.98 10.00
N GLY A 29 -2.22 -13.49 9.94
CA GLY A 29 -1.06 -12.90 9.29
C GLY A 29 -0.18 -12.23 10.34
N GLU A 30 0.51 -13.04 11.16
CA GLU A 30 1.35 -12.51 12.24
C GLU A 30 2.38 -11.53 11.64
N PRO A 31 2.43 -10.28 12.14
CA PRO A 31 3.57 -9.41 11.91
C PRO A 31 4.83 -10.17 12.32
N LYS A 32 5.89 -10.08 11.52
CA LYS A 32 7.17 -10.73 11.84
C LYS A 32 7.69 -10.30 13.21
N GLU A 33 7.37 -9.06 13.62
CA GLU A 33 7.76 -8.50 14.90
C GLU A 33 6.85 -7.34 15.31
N THR A 34 6.76 -7.07 16.62
CA THR A 34 6.23 -5.82 17.16
C THR A 34 7.37 -5.04 17.79
N LEU A 35 7.55 -3.77 17.38
CA LEU A 35 8.55 -2.88 17.96
C LEU A 35 7.88 -1.80 18.82
N PRO A 36 8.51 -1.40 19.95
CA PRO A 36 7.97 -0.34 20.78
C PRO A 36 8.13 1.02 20.08
N ALA A 37 7.09 1.85 20.17
CA ALA A 37 7.12 3.25 19.79
C ALA A 37 6.74 4.13 20.97
N ILE A 38 7.23 5.36 20.97
CA ILE A 38 6.90 6.37 21.97
C ILE A 38 6.36 7.62 21.28
N GLU A 39 5.48 8.33 21.98
CA GLU A 39 4.96 9.62 21.50
C GLU A 39 6.08 10.67 21.51
N VAL A 40 6.28 11.35 20.39
CA VAL A 40 7.22 12.47 20.22
C VAL A 40 6.44 13.77 20.01
N LYS A 41 7.01 14.93 20.35
CA LYS A 41 6.35 16.20 20.06
C LYS A 41 6.07 16.35 18.57
N ASN A 42 4.83 16.72 18.26
CA ASN A 42 4.32 16.74 16.90
C ASN A 42 3.16 17.75 16.76
N GLU A 43 2.72 17.96 15.52
CA GLU A 43 1.58 18.80 15.17
C GLU A 43 0.93 18.26 13.88
N VAL A 44 -0.39 18.11 13.83
CA VAL A 44 -1.09 17.71 12.61
C VAL A 44 -1.06 18.89 11.62
N SER A 45 -0.41 18.73 10.47
CA SER A 45 -0.31 19.79 9.46
C SER A 45 -1.39 19.71 8.37
N TRP A 46 -1.94 18.53 8.15
CA TRP A 46 -2.99 18.31 7.14
C TRP A 46 -3.85 17.09 7.48
N ILE A 47 -5.16 17.17 7.23
CA ILE A 47 -6.10 16.05 7.32
C ILE A 47 -6.78 15.86 5.96
N ASN A 48 -6.90 14.62 5.50
CA ASN A 48 -7.52 14.35 4.21
C ASN A 48 -9.05 14.61 4.26
N PRO A 49 -9.58 15.59 3.50
CA PRO A 49 -11.00 15.93 3.52
C PRO A 49 -11.89 14.85 2.89
N ARG A 50 -11.31 13.84 2.21
CA ARG A 50 -12.05 12.70 1.63
C ARG A 50 -12.54 11.70 2.68
N PHE A 51 -12.14 11.85 3.95
CA PHE A 51 -12.59 11.00 5.04
C PHE A 51 -13.48 11.80 5.99
N PRO A 52 -14.81 11.79 5.79
CA PRO A 52 -15.72 12.56 6.64
C PRO A 52 -15.74 12.03 8.08
N ARG A 53 -15.31 10.77 8.30
CA ARG A 53 -15.18 10.15 9.62
C ARG A 53 -13.91 9.32 9.65
N LEU A 54 -12.94 9.77 10.42
CA LEU A 54 -11.73 9.01 10.73
C LEU A 54 -11.96 8.19 12.01
N PRO A 55 -11.29 7.02 12.15
CA PRO A 55 -11.40 6.20 13.35
C PRO A 55 -10.60 6.77 14.56
N PHE A 56 -10.12 7.99 14.44
CA PHE A 56 -9.35 8.71 15.45
C PHE A 56 -9.66 10.21 15.36
N ASP A 57 -9.45 10.93 16.45
CA ASP A 57 -9.65 12.37 16.51
C ASP A 57 -8.36 13.10 16.12
N LEU A 58 -8.43 13.88 15.03
CA LEU A 58 -7.35 14.72 14.55
C LEU A 58 -7.85 16.13 14.31
N LYS A 59 -7.00 17.11 14.62
CA LYS A 59 -7.27 18.52 14.38
C LYS A 59 -6.01 19.20 13.87
N GLU A 60 -6.11 19.86 12.72
CA GLU A 60 -5.02 20.63 12.13
C GLU A 60 -4.51 21.70 13.11
N GLY A 61 -3.20 21.89 13.16
CA GLY A 61 -2.51 22.80 14.07
C GLY A 61 -2.48 22.35 15.53
N LYS A 62 -2.86 21.10 15.84
CA LYS A 62 -2.84 20.54 17.20
C LYS A 62 -1.94 19.31 17.30
N PRO A 63 -1.36 19.04 18.49
CA PRO A 63 -0.63 17.80 18.74
C PRO A 63 -1.60 16.60 18.71
N THR A 64 -1.08 15.44 18.34
CA THR A 64 -1.81 14.17 18.37
C THR A 64 -1.01 13.06 19.04
N LYS A 65 -1.71 12.10 19.66
CA LYS A 65 -1.12 10.87 20.20
C LYS A 65 -0.59 9.93 19.12
N LEU A 66 -0.94 10.18 17.85
CA LEU A 66 -0.45 9.41 16.69
C LEU A 66 0.94 9.83 16.23
N GLY A 67 1.55 10.85 16.84
CA GLY A 67 2.95 11.21 16.65
C GLY A 67 3.89 10.19 17.30
N LEU A 68 3.86 8.96 16.82
CA LEU A 68 4.62 7.83 17.36
C LEU A 68 5.91 7.63 16.56
N PHE A 69 6.99 7.38 17.27
CA PHE A 69 8.30 7.10 16.70
C PHE A 69 8.89 5.88 17.38
N LEU A 70 9.39 4.93 16.59
CA LEU A 70 9.95 3.69 17.08
C LEU A 70 11.20 3.95 17.93
N THR A 71 11.43 3.13 18.95
CA THR A 71 12.55 3.29 19.88
C THR A 71 13.36 1.99 20.03
N PRO A 72 14.70 2.06 20.13
CA PRO A 72 15.55 0.91 20.44
C PRO A 72 15.43 0.47 21.91
N GLU A 73 14.79 1.27 22.77
CA GLU A 73 14.53 0.90 24.16
C GLU A 73 13.52 -0.24 24.22
N LYS A 74 13.91 -1.38 24.81
CA LYS A 74 13.07 -2.60 24.85
C LYS A 74 11.80 -2.43 25.68
N GLU A 75 11.88 -1.70 26.80
CA GLU A 75 10.78 -1.51 27.74
C GLU A 75 10.60 -0.03 28.11
N PRO A 76 10.23 0.83 27.14
CA PRO A 76 10.09 2.25 27.40
C PRO A 76 8.85 2.51 28.27
N LYS A 77 8.96 3.50 29.16
CA LYS A 77 7.81 3.96 29.96
C LYS A 77 6.76 4.57 29.03
N LYS A 78 5.58 3.93 28.94
CA LYS A 78 4.46 4.26 28.04
C LYS A 78 4.79 4.04 26.55
N ALA A 79 5.03 2.78 26.21
CA ALA A 79 5.22 2.32 24.84
C ALA A 79 3.88 2.00 24.14
N TYR A 80 3.85 2.22 22.83
CA TYR A 80 2.82 1.70 21.94
C TYR A 80 3.45 0.60 21.08
N PRO A 81 2.92 -0.63 21.09
CA PRO A 81 3.43 -1.69 20.23
C PRO A 81 2.98 -1.42 18.79
N LEU A 82 3.93 -1.23 17.87
CA LEU A 82 3.65 -1.10 16.45
C LEU A 82 4.06 -2.37 15.72
N LYS A 83 3.21 -2.84 14.81
CA LYS A 83 3.45 -4.06 14.04
C LYS A 83 4.37 -3.75 12.86
N ILE A 84 5.42 -4.55 12.70
CA ILE A 84 6.40 -4.41 11.62
C ILE A 84 6.19 -5.50 10.58
N LEU A 85 6.21 -5.10 9.32
CA LEU A 85 6.22 -6.01 8.19
C LEU A 85 7.63 -6.01 7.58
N GLY A 86 8.13 -7.18 7.19
CA GLY A 86 9.47 -7.29 6.60
C GLY A 86 9.62 -6.43 5.36
N GLU A 87 10.85 -5.96 5.09
CA GLU A 87 11.20 -5.09 3.96
C GLU A 87 10.58 -3.67 4.00
N HIS A 88 9.95 -3.28 5.12
CA HIS A 88 9.44 -1.93 5.35
C HIS A 88 10.32 -1.14 6.31
N TYR A 89 11.45 -0.62 5.84
CA TYR A 89 12.48 0.00 6.69
C TYR A 89 12.09 1.29 7.42
N ARG A 90 10.91 1.87 7.13
CA ARG A 90 10.44 3.12 7.75
C ARG A 90 8.94 3.19 7.93
N SER A 91 8.27 2.05 8.00
CA SER A 91 6.80 2.01 8.11
C SER A 91 6.37 1.00 9.15
N ALA A 92 5.40 1.39 9.98
CA ALA A 92 4.88 0.55 11.03
C ALA A 92 3.36 0.62 11.04
N LEU A 93 2.72 -0.54 11.12
CA LEU A 93 1.27 -0.67 11.17
C LEU A 93 0.80 -0.29 12.58
N LEU A 94 -0.01 0.77 12.65
CA LEU A 94 -0.61 1.31 13.86
C LEU A 94 -1.75 0.42 14.37
N GLY A 95 -2.58 -0.06 13.46
CA GLY A 95 -3.75 -0.85 13.81
C GLY A 95 -4.63 -1.18 12.62
N GLN A 96 -5.67 -1.94 12.90
CA GLN A 96 -6.60 -2.46 11.90
C GLN A 96 -8.02 -2.18 12.37
N VAL A 97 -8.73 -1.33 11.65
CA VAL A 97 -10.10 -0.92 11.93
C VAL A 97 -10.77 -0.62 10.60
N ILE A 98 -11.95 -1.17 10.37
CA ILE A 98 -12.60 -0.99 9.07
C ILE A 98 -13.33 0.35 9.01
N PHE A 99 -13.10 1.11 7.94
CA PHE A 99 -13.74 2.40 7.67
C PHE A 99 -13.78 2.66 6.16
N GLN A 100 -14.47 3.73 5.76
CA GLN A 100 -14.64 4.10 4.36
C GLN A 100 -14.27 5.56 4.11
N ASP A 101 -13.88 5.85 2.87
CA ASP A 101 -13.82 7.23 2.37
C ASP A 101 -15.24 7.75 2.03
N GLY A 102 -15.34 9.03 1.66
CA GLY A 102 -16.60 9.66 1.23
C GLY A 102 -17.15 9.13 -0.10
N GLU A 103 -16.43 8.25 -0.79
CA GLU A 103 -16.84 7.59 -2.04
C GLU A 103 -17.15 6.09 -1.83
N GLY A 104 -17.19 5.63 -0.57
CA GLY A 104 -17.56 4.27 -0.19
C GLY A 104 -16.44 3.23 -0.27
N ARG A 105 -15.20 3.60 -0.62
CA ARG A 105 -14.08 2.65 -0.70
C ARG A 105 -13.67 2.18 0.68
N LEU A 106 -13.48 0.87 0.81
CA LEU A 106 -13.15 0.22 2.09
C LEU A 106 -11.64 0.28 2.39
N TYR A 107 -11.31 0.60 3.64
CA TYR A 107 -9.97 0.60 4.21
C TYR A 107 -9.99 -0.09 5.58
N ARG A 108 -8.86 -0.66 5.99
CA ARG A 108 -8.70 -1.35 7.27
C ARG A 108 -7.36 -1.06 7.95
N ASP A 109 -6.28 -1.24 7.21
CA ASP A 109 -4.93 -1.16 7.77
C ASP A 109 -4.46 0.30 7.82
N ILE A 110 -4.12 0.78 9.02
CA ILE A 110 -3.59 2.12 9.25
C ILE A 110 -2.11 2.04 9.56
N ASP A 111 -1.29 2.75 8.81
CA ASP A 111 0.18 2.71 8.87
C ASP A 111 0.79 4.09 9.08
N LEU A 112 1.92 4.13 9.77
CA LEU A 112 2.77 5.31 9.95
C LEU A 112 4.05 5.16 9.10
N LYS A 113 4.17 5.93 8.02
CA LYS A 113 5.41 6.05 7.23
C LYS A 113 6.27 7.20 7.78
N GLY A 114 7.56 6.96 7.97
CA GLY A 114 8.50 7.92 8.59
C GLY A 114 8.68 7.74 10.09
N ALA A 115 8.22 6.63 10.67
CA ALA A 115 8.18 6.38 12.11
C ALA A 115 9.52 5.92 12.72
N GLY A 116 10.64 6.11 12.02
CA GLY A 116 11.96 5.63 12.44
C GLY A 116 12.51 4.53 11.54
N TYR A 117 13.81 4.24 11.67
CA TYR A 117 14.51 3.29 10.81
C TYR A 117 14.46 1.90 11.44
N ILE A 118 13.86 0.95 10.72
CA ILE A 118 13.82 -0.46 11.04
C ILE A 118 14.98 -1.13 10.29
N ASP A 119 15.77 -1.94 10.99
CA ASP A 119 16.91 -2.61 10.38
C ASP A 119 16.49 -3.57 9.24
N GLU A 120 17.48 -4.01 8.44
CA GLU A 120 17.23 -4.77 7.22
C GLU A 120 16.49 -6.10 7.46
N PHE A 121 16.53 -6.61 8.69
CA PHE A 121 15.90 -7.87 9.08
C PHE A 121 14.56 -7.67 9.79
N GLY A 122 14.16 -6.43 10.06
CA GLY A 122 12.98 -6.13 10.86
C GLY A 122 13.11 -6.51 12.34
N LYS A 123 14.34 -6.82 12.79
CA LYS A 123 14.64 -7.37 14.14
C LYS A 123 14.99 -6.31 15.17
N GLY A 124 14.95 -5.05 14.77
CA GLY A 124 15.42 -3.98 15.60
C GLY A 124 15.38 -2.63 14.91
N MET A 125 15.76 -1.63 15.71
CA MET A 125 15.88 -0.26 15.27
C MET A 125 17.27 -0.01 14.72
N GLY A 126 17.33 0.45 13.48
CA GLY A 126 18.55 0.98 12.91
C GLY A 126 18.77 2.44 13.33
N LYS A 127 19.88 3.02 12.85
CA LYS A 127 20.23 4.41 13.12
C LYS A 127 19.56 5.37 12.13
N VAL A 128 18.99 6.45 12.64
CA VAL A 128 18.61 7.62 11.82
C VAL A 128 19.88 8.35 11.41
N GLU A 129 20.18 8.32 10.12
CA GLU A 129 21.37 8.89 9.51
C GLU A 129 21.03 9.53 8.15
N PRO A 130 21.79 10.54 7.69
CA PRO A 130 21.62 11.09 6.37
C PRO A 130 21.92 10.03 5.30
N ARG A 131 21.04 9.97 4.29
CA ARG A 131 21.24 9.21 3.04
C ARG A 131 21.46 10.23 1.92
N GLY A 132 22.71 10.63 1.75
CA GLY A 132 23.06 11.73 0.85
C GLY A 132 22.55 13.08 1.36
N LYS A 133 22.37 14.05 0.46
CA LYS A 133 22.04 15.45 0.81
C LYS A 133 20.53 15.71 0.99
N LYS A 134 19.67 14.76 0.65
CA LYS A 134 18.22 14.99 0.53
C LYS A 134 17.35 14.01 1.31
N GLU A 135 17.94 13.02 1.96
CA GLU A 135 17.19 11.96 2.65
C GLU A 135 17.84 11.60 3.98
N ALA A 136 17.08 10.98 4.86
CA ALA A 136 17.58 10.34 6.07
C ALA A 136 16.88 9.00 6.31
N CYS A 137 17.62 7.99 6.76
CA CYS A 137 17.09 6.66 7.07
C CYS A 137 15.98 6.74 8.12
N GLY A 138 14.85 6.08 7.86
CA GLY A 138 13.72 6.05 8.79
C GLY A 138 12.83 7.29 8.79
N ILE A 139 13.24 8.37 8.12
CA ILE A 139 12.51 9.65 8.08
C ILE A 139 11.78 9.79 6.75
N LEU A 140 10.65 10.48 6.78
CA LEU A 140 9.88 10.87 5.62
C LEU A 140 9.88 12.40 5.51
N ASP A 141 10.08 12.92 4.30
CA ASP A 141 10.09 14.35 4.02
C ASP A 141 8.74 14.78 3.45
N GLU A 142 8.25 15.94 3.89
CA GLU A 142 6.93 16.47 3.55
C GLU A 142 6.66 16.59 2.03
N PRO A 143 7.59 17.11 1.19
CA PRO A 143 7.33 17.23 -0.24
C PRO A 143 7.08 15.88 -0.94
N TYR A 144 7.70 14.80 -0.48
CA TYR A 144 7.42 13.45 -1.00
C TYR A 144 6.01 12.99 -0.63
N VAL A 145 5.54 13.31 0.58
CA VAL A 145 4.18 12.97 1.02
C VAL A 145 3.14 13.73 0.21
N LEU A 146 3.35 15.03 0.02
CA LEU A 146 2.44 15.87 -0.79
C LEU A 146 2.34 15.36 -2.23
N SER A 147 3.48 15.01 -2.83
CA SER A 147 3.52 14.43 -4.18
C SER A 147 2.80 13.07 -4.23
N ALA A 148 3.01 12.22 -3.23
CA ALA A 148 2.33 10.93 -3.13
C ALA A 148 0.82 11.08 -2.94
N ILE A 149 0.35 12.03 -2.12
CA ILE A 149 -1.07 12.37 -1.97
C ILE A 149 -1.67 12.73 -3.33
N GLU A 150 -1.05 13.65 -4.06
CA GLU A 150 -1.55 14.08 -5.37
C GLU A 150 -1.67 12.90 -6.33
N MET A 151 -0.67 12.01 -6.34
CA MET A 151 -0.70 10.83 -7.21
C MET A 151 -1.75 9.81 -6.78
N CYS A 152 -1.94 9.57 -5.47
CA CYS A 152 -2.99 8.70 -4.95
C CYS A 152 -4.36 9.18 -5.44
N GLU A 153 -4.64 10.48 -5.31
CA GLU A 153 -5.91 11.07 -5.75
C GLU A 153 -6.11 11.00 -7.26
N LYS A 154 -5.02 11.15 -8.05
CA LYS A 154 -5.07 10.95 -9.50
C LYS A 154 -5.41 9.51 -9.85
N PHE A 155 -4.73 8.53 -9.24
CA PHE A 155 -4.95 7.11 -9.50
C PHE A 155 -6.36 6.69 -9.14
N LEU A 156 -6.87 7.10 -7.97
CA LEU A 156 -8.25 6.79 -7.55
C LEU A 156 -9.29 7.36 -8.53
N LYS A 157 -9.09 8.59 -9.03
CA LYS A 157 -9.96 9.19 -10.06
C LYS A 157 -9.91 8.43 -11.40
N MET A 158 -8.79 7.78 -11.71
CA MET A 158 -8.63 6.95 -12.90
C MET A 158 -9.24 5.54 -12.73
N GLY A 159 -9.76 5.21 -11.54
CA GLY A 159 -10.24 3.87 -11.21
C GLY A 159 -9.13 2.90 -10.81
N ILE A 160 -7.90 3.40 -10.57
CA ILE A 160 -6.76 2.58 -10.15
C ILE A 160 -6.80 2.43 -8.62
N ARG A 161 -6.73 1.19 -8.15
CA ARG A 161 -6.64 0.90 -6.71
C ARG A 161 -5.26 1.29 -6.17
N THR A 162 -5.24 2.05 -5.08
CA THR A 162 -4.01 2.52 -4.43
C THR A 162 -4.26 2.79 -2.94
N GLU A 163 -3.22 3.08 -2.16
CA GLU A 163 -3.31 3.56 -0.79
C GLU A 163 -3.92 4.98 -0.72
N ARG A 164 -4.18 5.45 0.50
CA ARG A 164 -4.54 6.84 0.72
C ARG A 164 -3.88 7.39 1.97
N TYR A 165 -3.52 8.66 1.95
CA TYR A 165 -3.06 9.33 3.17
C TYR A 165 -4.27 9.88 3.91
N LEU A 166 -4.32 9.67 5.22
CA LEU A 166 -5.34 10.16 6.13
C LEU A 166 -4.94 11.52 6.72
N ALA A 167 -3.65 11.70 7.02
CA ALA A 167 -3.10 12.92 7.60
C ALA A 167 -1.59 13.03 7.38
N ILE A 168 -1.08 14.26 7.51
CA ILE A 168 0.34 14.56 7.68
C ILE A 168 0.54 15.06 9.11
N ILE A 169 1.49 14.47 9.82
CA ILE A 169 1.85 14.86 11.18
C ILE A 169 3.29 15.38 11.15
N GLN A 170 3.46 16.69 11.34
CA GLN A 170 4.76 17.33 11.41
C GLN A 170 5.49 16.93 12.70
N LEU A 171 6.68 16.35 12.55
CA LEU A 171 7.53 16.00 13.69
C LEU A 171 8.26 17.24 14.20
N LYS A 172 8.27 17.43 15.52
CA LYS A 172 9.10 18.42 16.22
C LYS A 172 10.24 17.75 17.01
N GLU A 173 10.09 16.46 17.29
CA GLU A 173 11.10 15.58 17.88
C GLU A 173 11.18 14.25 17.13
N ILE A 174 12.34 13.59 17.22
CA ILE A 174 12.56 12.20 16.81
C ILE A 174 13.25 11.42 17.93
N VAL A 175 13.34 10.10 17.80
CA VAL A 175 14.14 9.25 18.70
C VAL A 175 15.47 8.91 18.04
N ASN A 176 16.57 9.13 18.76
CA ASN A 176 17.89 8.76 18.28
C ASN A 176 18.22 7.28 18.56
N LYS A 177 19.36 6.81 18.05
CA LYS A 177 19.83 5.42 18.23
C LYS A 177 20.01 4.95 19.68
N ASN A 178 20.04 5.88 20.64
CA ASN A 178 20.18 5.58 22.06
C ASN A 178 18.81 5.60 22.78
N GLY A 179 17.70 5.73 22.07
CA GLY A 179 16.35 5.84 22.65
C GLY A 179 16.01 7.24 23.16
N LYS A 180 16.90 8.23 23.02
CA LYS A 180 16.66 9.59 23.51
C LYS A 180 15.85 10.40 22.50
N LYS A 181 14.79 11.06 22.98
CA LYS A 181 14.07 12.09 22.22
C LYS A 181 14.95 13.32 22.02
N ILE A 182 15.09 13.76 20.78
CA ILE A 182 15.83 14.98 20.41
C ILE A 182 14.96 15.83 19.50
N THR A 183 15.14 17.14 19.54
CA THR A 183 14.39 18.04 18.65
C THR A 183 14.87 17.89 17.20
N ILE A 184 14.02 18.23 16.22
CA ILE A 184 14.45 18.25 14.81
C ILE A 184 15.62 19.22 14.60
N LYS A 185 15.62 20.37 15.29
CA LYS A 185 16.72 21.34 15.26
C LYS A 185 18.04 20.70 15.71
N GLU A 186 18.05 20.05 16.87
CA GLU A 186 19.23 19.34 17.39
C GLU A 186 19.68 18.19 16.47
N ALA A 187 18.74 17.48 15.85
CA ALA A 187 19.05 16.42 14.88
C ALA A 187 19.74 16.97 13.62
N LYS A 188 19.29 18.13 13.12
CA LYS A 188 19.89 18.84 11.98
C LYS A 188 21.27 19.38 12.31
N GLU A 189 21.43 20.07 13.44
CA GLU A 189 22.72 20.58 13.94
C GLU A 189 23.78 19.48 14.12
N ARG A 190 23.34 18.25 14.44
CA ARG A 190 24.20 17.05 14.55
C ARG A 190 24.44 16.32 13.23
N GLY A 191 23.88 16.80 12.12
CA GLY A 191 23.97 16.16 10.81
C GLY A 191 23.26 14.81 10.72
N MET A 192 22.32 14.50 11.63
CA MET A 192 21.54 13.25 11.58
C MET A 192 20.44 13.29 10.52
N ILE A 193 19.93 14.49 10.25
CA ILE A 193 18.94 14.78 9.22
C ILE A 193 19.47 15.97 8.40
N PRO A 194 19.47 15.90 7.06
CA PRO A 194 19.79 17.06 6.23
C PRO A 194 18.94 18.31 6.56
N GLU A 195 19.55 19.49 6.48
CA GLU A 195 18.93 20.77 6.84
C GLU A 195 17.64 21.08 6.07
N ASN A 196 17.56 20.63 4.82
CA ASN A 196 16.46 20.91 3.90
C ASN A 196 15.28 19.94 4.01
N ILE A 197 15.36 18.92 4.88
CA ILE A 197 14.24 18.00 5.11
C ILE A 197 13.28 18.60 6.14
N ASN A 198 11.98 18.42 5.90
CA ASN A 198 10.90 18.68 6.82
C ASN A 198 10.31 17.34 7.29
N PRO A 199 10.77 16.80 8.44
CA PRO A 199 10.40 15.46 8.89
C PRO A 199 8.91 15.36 9.24
N VAL A 200 8.21 14.41 8.64
CA VAL A 200 6.78 14.16 8.91
C VAL A 200 6.53 12.68 9.14
N LEU A 201 5.39 12.37 9.76
CA LEU A 201 4.74 11.06 9.62
C LEU A 201 3.63 11.18 8.59
N GLY A 202 3.65 10.27 7.61
CA GLY A 202 2.52 10.06 6.72
C GLY A 202 1.61 8.99 7.30
N LEU A 203 0.41 9.37 7.74
CA LEU A 203 -0.60 8.42 8.20
C LEU A 203 -1.33 7.86 6.97
N ARG A 204 -1.16 6.57 6.70
CA ARG A 204 -1.66 5.90 5.48
C ARG A 204 -2.76 4.90 5.80
N ALA A 205 -3.64 4.69 4.84
CA ALA A 205 -4.71 3.71 4.85
C ALA A 205 -4.58 2.75 3.67
N PHE A 206 -4.77 1.47 3.95
CA PHE A 206 -4.85 0.40 2.97
C PHE A 206 -6.11 -0.43 3.22
N GLY A 207 -6.62 -1.12 2.19
CA GLY A 207 -7.51 -2.25 2.47
C GLY A 207 -6.70 -3.35 3.14
N ILE A 208 -5.65 -3.80 2.47
CA ILE A 208 -4.62 -4.69 3.01
C ILE A 208 -3.23 -4.08 2.79
N LYS A 209 -2.40 -4.00 3.83
CA LYS A 209 -1.01 -3.54 3.70
C LYS A 209 -0.08 -4.64 3.19
N ALA A 210 -0.37 -5.91 3.47
CA ALA A 210 0.45 -7.05 3.04
C ALA A 210 0.71 -7.00 1.53
N ARG A 211 1.97 -7.22 1.16
CA ARG A 211 2.44 -7.19 -0.23
C ARG A 211 2.48 -8.59 -0.82
N ILE A 212 2.60 -8.69 -2.14
CA ILE A 212 2.86 -9.99 -2.81
C ILE A 212 4.10 -10.65 -2.21
N GLY A 213 5.17 -9.89 -1.95
CA GLY A 213 6.40 -10.41 -1.33
C GLY A 213 6.22 -10.94 0.10
N ASN A 214 5.06 -10.70 0.73
CA ASN A 214 4.71 -11.21 2.06
C ASN A 214 3.64 -12.31 2.01
N ALA A 215 3.29 -12.81 0.81
CA ALA A 215 2.24 -13.79 0.64
C ALA A 215 2.57 -15.13 1.32
N ASP A 216 1.71 -15.53 2.24
CA ASP A 216 1.65 -16.82 2.91
C ASP A 216 0.17 -17.23 3.05
N PRO A 217 -0.14 -18.49 3.42
CA PRO A 217 -1.53 -18.94 3.51
C PRO A 217 -2.42 -18.05 4.39
N THR A 218 -1.87 -17.45 5.45
CA THR A 218 -2.61 -16.62 6.39
C THR A 218 -2.88 -15.23 5.83
N THR A 219 -1.88 -14.59 5.23
CA THR A 219 -2.05 -13.26 4.61
C THR A 219 -2.90 -13.32 3.35
N LEU A 220 -2.87 -14.44 2.61
CA LEU A 220 -3.75 -14.70 1.48
C LEU A 220 -5.21 -14.84 1.92
N GLU A 221 -5.46 -15.61 2.97
CA GLU A 221 -6.81 -15.79 3.51
C GLU A 221 -7.38 -14.48 4.06
N ASP A 222 -6.56 -13.69 4.76
CA ASP A 222 -6.95 -12.35 5.24
C ASP A 222 -7.29 -11.39 4.10
N ALA A 223 -6.46 -11.37 3.04
CA ALA A 223 -6.72 -10.55 1.87
C ALA A 223 -7.99 -10.99 1.12
N ARG A 224 -8.19 -12.30 0.98
CA ARG A 224 -9.38 -12.89 0.37
C ARG A 224 -10.66 -12.47 1.10
N LYS A 225 -10.69 -12.57 2.44
CA LYS A 225 -11.83 -12.16 3.27
C LYS A 225 -12.12 -10.65 3.13
N MET A 226 -11.09 -9.82 3.14
CA MET A 226 -11.24 -8.37 2.97
C MET A 226 -11.80 -8.01 1.59
N VAL A 227 -11.32 -8.66 0.53
CA VAL A 227 -11.84 -8.45 -0.83
C VAL A 227 -13.27 -8.98 -0.95
N ALA A 228 -13.58 -10.16 -0.39
CA ALA A 228 -14.94 -10.68 -0.36
C ALA A 228 -15.91 -9.68 0.30
N GLN A 229 -15.51 -9.11 1.44
CA GLN A 229 -16.27 -8.09 2.13
C GLN A 229 -16.47 -6.82 1.28
N GLU A 230 -15.43 -6.34 0.62
CA GLU A 230 -15.53 -5.18 -0.28
C GLU A 230 -16.52 -5.43 -1.44
N LEU A 231 -16.55 -6.68 -1.94
CA LEU A 231 -17.42 -7.09 -3.04
C LEU A 231 -18.84 -7.47 -2.58
N GLY A 232 -19.12 -7.51 -1.27
CA GLY A 232 -20.39 -7.98 -0.74
C GLY A 232 -20.62 -9.49 -0.92
N ILE A 233 -19.55 -10.27 -1.08
CA ILE A 233 -19.60 -11.72 -1.28
C ILE A 233 -19.31 -12.42 0.06
N LYS A 234 -20.06 -13.48 0.36
CA LYS A 234 -19.79 -14.30 1.56
C LYS A 234 -18.44 -15.01 1.42
N ASN A 235 -17.71 -15.15 2.52
CA ASN A 235 -16.37 -15.73 2.51
C ASN A 235 -16.35 -17.14 1.90
N GLU A 236 -17.37 -17.95 2.13
CA GLU A 236 -17.46 -19.33 1.64
C GLU A 236 -17.71 -19.39 0.12
N GLU A 237 -18.26 -18.32 -0.46
CA GLU A 237 -18.57 -18.18 -1.89
C GLU A 237 -17.42 -17.56 -2.70
N PHE A 238 -16.35 -17.11 -2.02
CA PHE A 238 -15.19 -16.48 -2.63
C PHE A 238 -13.91 -17.28 -2.39
N PRO A 239 -13.80 -18.52 -2.89
CA PRO A 239 -12.63 -19.37 -2.68
C PRO A 239 -11.39 -18.79 -3.34
N LEU A 240 -10.22 -19.33 -3.00
CA LEU A 240 -8.92 -18.76 -3.35
C LEU A 240 -8.70 -18.63 -4.87
N GLU A 241 -9.29 -19.51 -5.68
CA GLU A 241 -9.23 -19.46 -7.15
C GLU A 241 -10.02 -18.27 -7.70
N ASN A 242 -11.21 -18.01 -7.14
CA ASN A 242 -12.03 -16.85 -7.51
C ASN A 242 -11.35 -15.55 -7.10
N TYR A 243 -10.73 -15.52 -5.92
CA TYR A 243 -9.91 -14.40 -5.48
C TYR A 243 -8.71 -14.17 -6.40
N PHE A 244 -8.00 -15.23 -6.81
CA PHE A 244 -6.87 -15.07 -7.71
C PHE A 244 -7.31 -14.61 -9.09
N GLU A 245 -8.41 -15.16 -9.63
CA GLU A 245 -8.99 -14.70 -10.89
C GLU A 245 -9.40 -13.21 -10.82
N TRP A 246 -10.00 -12.78 -9.70
CA TRP A 246 -10.25 -11.37 -9.41
C TRP A 246 -8.95 -10.56 -9.39
N TYR A 247 -7.94 -11.02 -8.65
CA TYR A 247 -6.65 -10.35 -8.50
C TYR A 247 -5.99 -10.08 -9.85
N VAL A 248 -5.92 -11.13 -10.68
CA VAL A 248 -5.34 -11.11 -12.03
C VAL A 248 -6.01 -10.06 -12.90
N LYS A 249 -7.35 -10.03 -12.92
CA LYS A 249 -8.13 -9.08 -13.73
C LYS A 249 -7.93 -7.66 -13.24
N ILE A 250 -8.07 -7.42 -11.94
CA ILE A 250 -7.94 -6.08 -11.35
C ILE A 250 -6.51 -5.53 -11.52
N MET A 251 -5.49 -6.36 -11.35
CA MET A 251 -4.10 -5.93 -11.58
C MET A 251 -3.89 -5.56 -13.05
N GLY A 252 -4.33 -6.39 -14.00
CA GLY A 252 -4.27 -6.07 -15.43
C GLY A 252 -4.95 -4.75 -15.74
N GLN A 253 -6.15 -4.52 -15.19
CA GLN A 253 -6.89 -3.26 -15.34
C GLN A 253 -6.11 -2.06 -14.78
N ASN A 254 -5.62 -2.13 -13.55
CA ASN A 254 -4.87 -1.05 -12.91
C ASN A 254 -3.64 -0.63 -13.72
N ILE A 255 -2.86 -1.59 -14.22
CA ILE A 255 -1.67 -1.30 -15.05
C ILE A 255 -2.07 -0.74 -16.42
N GLY A 256 -3.13 -1.27 -17.03
CA GLY A 256 -3.67 -0.75 -18.29
C GLY A 256 -4.14 0.70 -18.16
N LEU A 257 -4.87 1.02 -17.09
CA LEU A 257 -5.31 2.38 -16.77
C LEU A 257 -4.14 3.32 -16.48
N MET A 258 -3.12 2.87 -15.74
CA MET A 258 -1.91 3.66 -15.47
C MET A 258 -1.22 4.06 -16.78
N HIS A 259 -0.98 3.09 -17.66
CA HIS A 259 -0.33 3.33 -18.95
C HIS A 259 -1.20 4.16 -19.92
N LYS A 260 -2.52 3.94 -19.93
CA LYS A 260 -3.49 4.75 -20.70
C LYS A 260 -3.40 6.22 -20.32
N ASN A 261 -3.31 6.50 -19.02
CA ASN A 261 -3.17 7.84 -18.46
C ASN A 261 -1.73 8.39 -18.48
N LYS A 262 -0.83 7.72 -19.19
CA LYS A 262 0.54 8.16 -19.46
C LYS A 262 1.46 8.22 -18.24
N TYR A 263 1.25 7.32 -17.27
CA TYR A 263 2.10 7.12 -16.11
C TYR A 263 2.81 5.77 -16.16
N TYR A 264 3.91 5.66 -15.42
CA TYR A 264 4.66 4.42 -15.15
C TYR A 264 5.30 4.51 -13.77
N HIS A 265 5.52 3.38 -13.10
CA HIS A 265 5.93 3.33 -11.69
C HIS A 265 7.44 3.27 -11.47
N ASN A 266 8.23 2.77 -12.43
CA ASN A 266 9.66 2.46 -12.31
C ASN A 266 10.06 1.30 -11.37
N TYR A 267 9.25 1.00 -10.35
CA TYR A 267 9.57 -0.02 -9.34
C TYR A 267 8.35 -0.89 -9.02
N LEU A 268 7.66 -1.38 -10.04
CA LEU A 268 6.43 -2.15 -9.87
C LEU A 268 6.69 -3.63 -9.51
N GLY A 269 7.56 -3.88 -8.53
CA GLY A 269 7.83 -5.22 -8.01
C GLY A 269 6.79 -5.68 -6.99
N GLY A 270 6.90 -6.93 -6.54
CA GLY A 270 5.99 -7.53 -5.55
C GLY A 270 5.95 -6.83 -4.18
N HIS A 271 6.86 -5.91 -3.88
CA HIS A 271 6.86 -5.08 -2.66
C HIS A 271 5.99 -3.82 -2.78
N ASN A 272 5.63 -3.40 -4.01
CA ASN A 272 4.78 -2.25 -4.32
C ASN A 272 3.39 -2.66 -4.86
N LEU A 273 3.03 -3.93 -4.70
CA LEU A 273 1.73 -4.48 -5.04
C LEU A 273 1.14 -5.15 -3.79
N THR A 274 -0.01 -4.70 -3.33
CA THR A 274 -0.70 -5.31 -2.19
C THR A 274 -1.47 -6.56 -2.59
N LEU A 275 -1.83 -7.38 -1.61
CA LEU A 275 -2.71 -8.53 -1.82
C LEU A 275 -4.16 -8.14 -2.17
N ASP A 276 -4.60 -6.90 -1.92
CA ASP A 276 -5.90 -6.38 -2.42
C ASP A 276 -5.77 -5.53 -3.70
N CYS A 277 -4.75 -5.83 -4.52
CA CYS A 277 -4.45 -5.22 -5.83
C CYS A 277 -4.21 -3.72 -5.85
N ARG A 278 -3.68 -3.12 -4.78
CA ARG A 278 -3.30 -1.70 -4.79
C ARG A 278 -1.87 -1.53 -5.30
N ILE A 279 -1.69 -0.53 -6.16
CA ILE A 279 -0.37 0.00 -6.53
C ILE A 279 0.01 1.04 -5.49
N VAL A 280 1.21 0.93 -4.90
CA VAL A 280 1.59 1.71 -3.72
C VAL A 280 3.03 2.18 -3.75
N ASP A 281 3.36 3.12 -2.86
CA ASP A 281 4.68 3.77 -2.81
C ASP A 281 4.96 4.57 -4.11
N LEU A 282 4.01 5.48 -4.37
CA LEU A 282 3.90 6.25 -5.61
C LEU A 282 4.95 7.37 -5.78
N ASP A 283 5.91 7.50 -4.87
CA ASP A 283 6.98 8.51 -4.95
C ASP A 283 7.93 8.31 -6.14
N SER A 284 7.88 7.14 -6.78
CA SER A 284 8.65 6.80 -7.97
C SER A 284 7.86 6.92 -9.29
N VAL A 285 6.56 7.16 -9.22
CA VAL A 285 5.68 7.27 -10.39
C VAL A 285 6.05 8.52 -11.20
N CYS A 286 6.21 8.33 -12.50
CA CYS A 286 6.60 9.37 -13.44
C CYS A 286 5.62 9.45 -14.62
N GLY A 287 5.48 10.64 -15.21
CA GLY A 287 4.71 10.84 -16.44
C GLY A 287 5.56 10.64 -17.69
N PHE A 288 4.98 10.14 -18.78
CA PHE A 288 5.68 9.96 -20.06
C PHE A 288 6.05 11.26 -20.80
N HIS A 289 5.73 12.43 -20.24
CA HIS A 289 5.74 13.71 -20.96
C HIS A 289 7.15 14.11 -21.40
N PHE A 290 8.18 13.63 -20.69
CA PHE A 290 9.59 13.91 -20.97
C PHE A 290 10.33 12.79 -21.69
N LEU A 291 9.66 11.68 -22.03
CA LEU A 291 10.30 10.53 -22.65
C LEU A 291 10.17 10.57 -24.19
N LYS A 292 11.21 10.10 -24.87
CA LYS A 292 11.12 9.73 -26.30
C LYS A 292 10.27 8.46 -26.47
N LYS A 293 9.70 8.24 -27.65
CA LYS A 293 8.75 7.14 -27.92
C LYS A 293 9.32 5.77 -27.53
N GLU A 294 10.57 5.48 -27.89
CA GLU A 294 11.23 4.20 -27.61
C GLU A 294 11.38 3.96 -26.11
N LYS A 295 11.72 5.01 -25.36
CA LYS A 295 11.80 4.95 -23.90
C LYS A 295 10.43 4.75 -23.25
N LYS A 296 9.35 5.31 -23.83
CA LYS A 296 7.97 5.07 -23.34
C LYS A 296 7.59 3.60 -23.51
N GLU A 297 7.79 3.05 -24.71
CA GLU A 297 7.47 1.64 -24.99
C GLU A 297 8.24 0.72 -24.04
N LYS A 298 9.54 0.98 -23.83
CA LYS A 298 10.35 0.22 -22.87
C LYS A 298 9.83 0.31 -21.43
N LYS A 299 9.41 1.49 -20.97
CA LYS A 299 8.86 1.65 -19.61
C LYS A 299 7.52 0.95 -19.40
N ILE A 300 6.66 0.99 -20.40
CA ILE A 300 5.39 0.24 -20.41
C ILE A 300 5.66 -1.27 -20.37
N GLU A 301 6.62 -1.73 -21.17
CA GLU A 301 7.04 -3.14 -21.22
C GLU A 301 7.63 -3.60 -19.88
N GLU A 302 8.52 -2.82 -19.27
CA GLU A 302 9.10 -3.08 -17.94
C GLU A 302 8.00 -3.24 -16.88
N ASP A 303 7.13 -2.25 -16.70
CA ASP A 303 6.05 -2.31 -15.69
C ASP A 303 5.12 -3.50 -15.94
N TYR A 304 4.77 -3.79 -17.20
CA TYR A 304 3.93 -4.94 -17.56
C TYR A 304 4.59 -6.27 -17.12
N TYR A 305 5.86 -6.47 -17.44
CA TYR A 305 6.56 -7.71 -17.11
C TYR A 305 6.93 -7.81 -15.63
N TYR A 306 7.17 -6.70 -14.94
CA TYR A 306 7.33 -6.71 -13.49
C TYR A 306 6.03 -7.12 -12.78
N ALA A 307 4.89 -6.57 -13.19
CA ALA A 307 3.59 -6.96 -12.64
C ALA A 307 3.25 -8.43 -12.93
N LEU A 308 3.46 -8.88 -14.17
CA LEU A 308 3.10 -10.24 -14.59
C LEU A 308 4.08 -11.30 -14.08
N GLY A 309 5.39 -11.07 -14.22
CA GLY A 309 6.42 -12.00 -13.82
C GLY A 309 6.66 -11.92 -12.32
N TYR A 310 7.31 -10.87 -11.84
CA TYR A 310 7.71 -10.78 -10.43
C TYR A 310 6.53 -10.64 -9.45
N GLY A 311 5.43 -10.03 -9.88
CA GLY A 311 4.21 -9.94 -9.07
C GLY A 311 3.36 -11.21 -9.19
N LEU A 312 2.71 -11.39 -10.33
CA LEU A 312 1.64 -12.37 -10.48
C LEU A 312 2.12 -13.82 -10.47
N HIS A 313 3.26 -14.13 -11.09
CA HIS A 313 3.81 -15.50 -11.04
C HIS A 313 4.20 -15.90 -9.62
N TYR A 314 4.82 -14.98 -8.87
CA TYR A 314 5.16 -15.25 -7.47
C TYR A 314 3.90 -15.52 -6.62
N LEU A 315 2.85 -14.72 -6.80
CA LEU A 315 1.58 -14.94 -6.12
C LEU A 315 0.93 -16.27 -6.53
N TYR A 316 1.01 -16.63 -7.82
CA TYR A 316 0.53 -17.91 -8.34
C TYR A 316 1.18 -19.09 -7.63
N GLU A 317 2.51 -19.12 -7.50
CA GLU A 317 3.23 -20.21 -6.83
C GLU A 317 2.79 -20.39 -5.37
N LYS A 318 2.49 -19.29 -4.66
CA LYS A 318 1.95 -19.34 -3.29
C LYS A 318 0.55 -19.93 -3.24
N ILE A 319 -0.31 -19.54 -4.18
CA ILE A 319 -1.69 -20.01 -4.23
C ILE A 319 -1.78 -21.46 -4.72
N GLU A 320 -0.99 -21.86 -5.71
CA GLU A 320 -0.93 -23.22 -6.24
C GLU A 320 -0.54 -24.22 -5.14
N SER A 321 0.41 -23.87 -4.29
CA SER A 321 0.77 -24.70 -3.13
C SER A 321 -0.35 -24.82 -2.09
N SER A 322 -1.32 -23.90 -2.11
CA SER A 322 -2.43 -23.81 -1.16
C SER A 322 -3.79 -24.27 -1.73
N SER A 323 -3.92 -24.40 -3.05
CA SER A 323 -5.14 -24.85 -3.71
C SER A 323 -4.84 -25.76 -4.92
N PRO A 324 -5.30 -27.02 -4.88
CA PRO A 324 -5.15 -27.95 -6.00
C PRO A 324 -6.12 -27.67 -7.16
N LYS A 325 -7.07 -26.74 -7.01
CA LYS A 325 -8.08 -26.40 -8.04
C LYS A 325 -7.65 -25.22 -8.91
N ILE A 326 -6.50 -24.61 -8.63
CA ILE A 326 -5.99 -23.50 -9.43
C ILE A 326 -5.69 -24.00 -10.86
N LYS A 327 -6.09 -23.22 -11.87
CA LYS A 327 -5.74 -23.50 -13.27
C LYS A 327 -4.26 -23.23 -13.51
N ASP A 328 -3.72 -23.68 -14.64
CA ASP A 328 -2.34 -23.36 -15.01
C ASP A 328 -2.09 -21.84 -15.11
N PHE A 329 -0.84 -21.42 -14.92
CA PHE A 329 -0.47 -20.01 -14.98
C PHE A 329 -0.74 -19.37 -16.36
N PHE A 330 -0.73 -20.15 -17.44
CA PHE A 330 -0.98 -19.64 -18.79
C PHE A 330 -2.42 -19.14 -18.96
N HIS A 331 -3.39 -19.78 -18.29
CA HIS A 331 -4.75 -19.26 -18.16
C HIS A 331 -4.78 -17.85 -17.57
N TYR A 332 -4.09 -17.64 -16.44
CA TYR A 332 -4.08 -16.34 -15.77
C TYR A 332 -3.26 -15.28 -16.53
N LYS A 333 -2.17 -15.68 -17.21
CA LYS A 333 -1.44 -14.79 -18.12
C LYS A 333 -2.35 -14.24 -19.22
N LYS A 334 -3.22 -15.08 -19.81
CA LYS A 334 -4.22 -14.65 -20.81
C LYS A 334 -5.23 -13.68 -20.21
N LEU A 335 -5.77 -13.97 -19.02
CA LEU A 335 -6.72 -13.10 -18.33
C LEU A 335 -6.11 -11.73 -17.99
N PHE A 336 -4.89 -11.71 -17.47
CA PHE A 336 -4.15 -10.48 -17.19
C PHE A 336 -3.97 -9.64 -18.46
N LYS A 337 -3.48 -10.27 -19.54
CA LYS A 337 -3.25 -9.63 -20.84
C LYS A 337 -4.54 -9.04 -21.42
N GLN A 338 -5.64 -9.78 -21.33
CA GLN A 338 -6.95 -9.33 -21.78
C GLN A 338 -7.39 -8.08 -20.99
N ALA A 339 -7.42 -8.17 -19.67
CA ALA A 339 -7.82 -7.07 -18.78
C ALA A 339 -6.95 -5.80 -18.97
N TYR A 340 -5.65 -6.00 -19.17
CA TYR A 340 -4.69 -4.96 -19.49
C TYR A 340 -4.99 -4.27 -20.82
N VAL A 341 -5.15 -5.02 -21.90
CA VAL A 341 -5.40 -4.46 -23.24
C VAL A 341 -6.76 -3.75 -23.29
N GLU A 342 -7.80 -4.32 -22.70
CA GLU A 342 -9.13 -3.71 -22.60
C GLU A 342 -9.07 -2.34 -21.90
N SER A 343 -8.33 -2.26 -20.79
CA SER A 343 -8.20 -1.02 -20.01
C SER A 343 -7.29 0.00 -20.68
N LEU A 344 -6.22 -0.46 -21.33
CA LEU A 344 -5.30 0.39 -22.07
C LEU A 344 -5.95 1.02 -23.31
N GLY A 345 -6.89 0.30 -23.93
CA GLY A 345 -7.62 0.74 -25.13
C GLY A 345 -6.86 0.53 -26.44
N TYR A 346 -5.67 -0.07 -26.40
CA TYR A 346 -4.92 -0.50 -27.58
C TYR A 346 -3.98 -1.66 -27.21
N ARG A 347 -3.50 -2.39 -28.22
CA ARG A 347 -2.52 -3.47 -28.04
C ARG A 347 -1.09 -2.95 -28.29
N PRO A 348 -0.20 -2.93 -27.29
CA PRO A 348 1.19 -2.52 -27.47
C PRO A 348 2.00 -3.46 -28.36
N ASN A 349 3.03 -2.92 -29.01
CA ASN A 349 3.90 -3.66 -29.93
C ASN A 349 4.58 -4.87 -29.29
N PHE A 350 5.02 -4.76 -28.04
CA PHE A 350 5.72 -5.87 -27.35
C PHE A 350 4.82 -7.11 -27.17
N LEU A 351 3.49 -6.92 -27.04
CA LEU A 351 2.54 -8.04 -26.94
C LEU A 351 2.28 -8.78 -28.26
N ASN A 352 2.78 -8.26 -29.39
CA ASN A 352 2.73 -8.95 -30.68
C ASN A 352 3.90 -9.92 -30.85
N LYS A 353 5.01 -9.70 -30.14
CA LYS A 353 6.19 -10.58 -30.16
C LYS A 353 5.98 -11.88 -29.38
N GLU A 354 5.07 -11.88 -28.41
CA GLU A 354 4.76 -13.07 -27.59
C GLU A 354 4.03 -14.19 -28.34
N ASN A 355 3.56 -13.98 -29.57
CA ASN A 355 2.87 -15.02 -30.35
C ASN A 355 3.86 -15.94 -31.12
N GLY A 356 5.14 -15.93 -30.76
CA GLY A 356 6.21 -16.70 -31.39
C GLY A 356 6.63 -17.98 -30.65
N ASP A 357 5.95 -18.35 -29.56
CA ASP A 357 6.20 -19.58 -28.78
C ASP A 357 5.10 -20.63 -29.00
#